data_AF-A0A5C9EA96-F1
#
_entry.id   AF-A0A5C9EA96-F1
#
_cell.length_a   1.000
_cell.length_b   1.000
_cell.length_c   1.000
_cell.angle_alpha   90.00
_cell.angle_beta   90.00
_cell.angle_gamma   90.00
#
_symmetry.space_group_name_H-M   'P 1'
#
loop_
_entity.id
_entity.type
_entity.pdbx_description
1 polymer ?
#
loop_
_entity_poly.entity_id
_entity_poly.type
_entity_poly.pdbx_seq_one_letter_code
_entity_poly.pdbx_strand_id
1 'polypeptide(L)'
;MSHVFLRNRGSPIDSVKFGMSKLREHIKTQTELQEYAIRACGTTGSARYLTKAVVGADLAKTEIIAHAVATQVLYPEVRTILEIGGQDSKIIILRDGIIVDFAMNSVCAAGTGSFLDHQAARLGIPIEDFGDYAVKSERPVSIAGRCTVFAESDMIHKQNAGHSKEDIIAGLCDSLVRNYLNNLSKGKDLEEPVVFQGGVSYNKGIVQAFERHLNSKVIVPKYNVLMGALGMAILVKDYYLDHGHQTDFRGLNIAELNFETSTFHCTDCPNQCEIVEVKLPEKGDEVVARWGSRCGKWQVF
;
A
#
# COMPACT_ATOMS: atom_id res chain seq x y z
N MET A 1 1.61 18.51 -8.78
CA MET A 1 1.95 17.44 -7.81
C MET A 1 3.06 16.60 -8.40
N SER A 2 4.26 16.68 -7.81
CA SER A 2 5.40 15.84 -8.19
C SER A 2 5.38 14.53 -7.39
N HIS A 3 5.68 13.41 -8.02
CA HIS A 3 5.64 12.10 -7.37
C HIS A 3 6.59 11.10 -8.02
N VAL A 4 6.98 10.11 -7.23
CA VAL A 4 7.72 8.92 -7.68
C VAL A 4 7.01 7.71 -7.11
N PHE A 5 6.53 6.83 -7.99
CA PHE A 5 5.94 5.55 -7.62
C PHE A 5 6.82 4.42 -8.15
N LEU A 6 7.19 3.49 -7.27
CA LEU A 6 8.12 2.40 -7.57
C LEU A 6 7.56 1.11 -7.00
N ARG A 7 7.84 -0.01 -7.68
CA ARG A 7 7.47 -1.34 -7.16
C ARG A 7 8.39 -1.71 -5.98
N ASN A 8 7.83 -2.41 -4.99
CA ASN A 8 8.59 -2.92 -3.85
C ASN A 8 9.67 -3.90 -4.31
N ARG A 9 10.89 -3.78 -3.78
CA ARG A 9 12.04 -4.66 -4.07
C ARG A 9 12.39 -5.61 -2.92
N GLY A 10 11.52 -5.73 -1.92
CA GLY A 10 11.70 -6.66 -0.78
C GLY A 10 12.56 -6.11 0.35
N SER A 11 13.46 -5.15 0.07
CA SER A 11 14.24 -4.42 1.09
C SER A 11 13.66 -3.03 1.33
N PRO A 12 13.10 -2.73 2.53
CA PRO A 12 12.55 -1.41 2.82
C PRO A 12 13.59 -0.30 2.77
N ILE A 13 14.80 -0.51 3.31
CA ILE A 13 15.86 0.51 3.33
C ILE A 13 16.30 0.82 1.90
N ASP A 14 16.57 -0.19 1.08
CA ASP A 14 17.00 0.03 -0.31
C ASP A 14 15.89 0.66 -1.15
N SER A 15 14.63 0.27 -0.90
CA SER A 15 13.47 0.86 -1.60
C SER A 15 13.33 2.35 -1.27
N VAL A 16 13.53 2.73 -0.01
CA VAL A 16 13.53 4.13 0.42
C VAL A 16 14.70 4.91 -0.18
N LYS A 17 15.93 4.38 -0.09
CA LYS A 17 17.12 5.01 -0.69
C LYS A 17 16.96 5.22 -2.19
N PHE A 18 16.48 4.20 -2.90
CA PHE A 18 16.24 4.27 -4.34
C PHE A 18 15.12 5.28 -4.68
N GLY A 19 14.02 5.27 -3.92
CA GLY A 19 12.92 6.22 -4.07
C GLY A 19 13.37 7.68 -3.86
N MET A 20 14.19 7.93 -2.83
CA MET A 20 14.74 9.26 -2.57
C MET A 20 15.71 9.71 -3.67
N SER A 21 16.55 8.82 -4.21
CA SER A 21 17.40 9.15 -5.36
C SER A 21 16.57 9.54 -6.58
N LYS A 22 15.49 8.80 -6.86
CA LYS A 22 14.60 9.11 -7.99
C LYS A 22 13.83 10.40 -7.78
N LEU A 23 13.39 10.69 -6.57
CA LEU A 23 12.75 11.97 -6.23
C LEU A 23 13.74 13.13 -6.42
N ARG A 24 14.99 12.96 -5.99
CA ARG A 24 16.07 13.93 -6.19
C ARG A 24 16.33 14.20 -7.67
N GLU A 25 16.46 13.14 -8.48
CA GLU A 25 16.63 13.26 -9.94
C GLU A 25 15.45 14.04 -10.55
N HIS A 26 14.22 13.68 -10.18
CA HIS A 26 13.01 14.32 -10.69
C HIS A 26 12.94 15.81 -10.32
N ILE A 27 13.25 16.18 -9.06
CA ILE A 27 13.32 17.58 -8.62
C ILE A 27 14.39 18.35 -9.39
N LYS A 28 15.57 17.75 -9.63
CA LYS A 28 16.62 18.38 -10.44
C LYS A 28 16.17 18.65 -11.88
N THR A 29 15.34 17.79 -12.46
CA THR A 29 14.83 17.99 -13.83
C THR A 29 13.71 19.03 -13.95
N GLN A 30 13.11 19.46 -12.83
CA GLN A 30 12.01 20.44 -12.82
C GLN A 30 12.46 21.73 -12.14
N THR A 31 12.84 22.73 -12.94
CA THR A 31 13.38 24.03 -12.46
C THR A 31 12.45 24.71 -11.45
N GLU A 32 11.14 24.62 -11.66
CA GLU A 32 10.12 25.17 -10.74
C GLU A 32 10.21 24.56 -9.33
N LEU A 33 10.54 23.27 -9.21
CA LEU A 33 10.64 22.60 -7.91
C LEU A 33 11.90 22.99 -7.13
N GLN A 34 12.92 23.53 -7.80
CA GLN A 34 14.18 23.91 -7.17
C GLN A 34 14.04 25.16 -6.29
N GLU A 35 12.97 25.94 -6.47
CA GLU A 35 12.66 27.12 -5.66
C GLU A 35 12.01 26.75 -4.31
N TYR A 36 11.56 25.51 -4.15
CA TYR A 36 10.86 25.07 -2.95
C TYR A 36 11.79 24.33 -1.99
N ALA A 37 11.68 24.67 -0.70
CA ALA A 37 12.33 23.92 0.39
C ALA A 37 11.35 22.89 0.98
N ILE A 38 11.85 21.68 1.24
CA ILE A 38 11.10 20.67 2.00
C ILE A 38 11.11 21.10 3.47
N ARG A 39 9.93 21.49 3.99
CA ARG A 39 9.78 21.97 5.37
C ARG A 39 9.42 20.89 6.39
N ALA A 40 8.85 19.78 5.93
CA ALA A 40 8.52 18.64 6.75
C ALA A 40 8.43 17.36 5.91
N CYS A 41 8.64 16.20 6.54
CA CYS A 41 8.60 14.88 5.93
C CYS A 41 7.74 13.94 6.76
N GLY A 42 6.78 13.26 6.11
CA GLY A 42 5.88 12.30 6.73
C GLY A 42 6.03 10.92 6.10
N THR A 43 5.82 9.86 6.90
CA THR A 43 5.91 8.47 6.44
C THR A 43 4.68 7.65 6.83
N THR A 44 4.27 6.76 5.93
CA THR A 44 3.13 5.86 6.12
C THR A 44 3.42 4.48 5.51
N GLY A 45 2.47 3.57 5.60
CA GLY A 45 2.62 2.18 5.15
C GLY A 45 3.13 1.22 6.22
N SER A 46 3.37 -0.03 5.81
CA SER A 46 3.81 -1.13 6.68
C SER A 46 5.17 -0.87 7.32
N ALA A 47 6.12 -0.28 6.59
CA ALA A 47 7.47 0.04 7.04
C ALA A 47 7.63 1.47 7.60
N ARG A 48 6.54 2.21 7.87
CA ARG A 48 6.58 3.65 8.18
C ARG A 48 7.61 4.07 9.24
N TYR A 49 7.77 3.30 10.31
CA TYR A 49 8.69 3.66 11.39
C TYR A 49 10.16 3.46 10.99
N LEU A 50 10.45 2.36 10.31
CA LEU A 50 11.77 2.15 9.71
C LEU A 50 12.07 3.24 8.69
N THR A 51 11.12 3.56 7.82
CA THR A 51 11.27 4.65 6.85
C THR A 51 11.48 5.98 7.55
N LYS A 52 10.71 6.31 8.60
CA LYS A 52 10.91 7.51 9.43
C LYS A 52 12.32 7.57 9.99
N ALA A 53 12.78 6.49 10.61
CA ALA A 53 14.12 6.39 11.17
C ALA A 53 15.23 6.50 10.13
N VAL A 54 15.02 6.06 8.88
CA VAL A 54 15.98 6.17 7.77
C VAL A 54 16.01 7.57 7.17
N VAL A 55 14.85 8.18 6.93
CA VAL A 55 14.76 9.50 6.26
C VAL A 55 14.79 10.69 7.21
N GLY A 56 14.57 10.46 8.50
CA GLY A 56 14.42 11.51 9.51
C GLY A 56 13.05 12.14 9.44
N ALA A 57 12.00 11.36 9.22
CA ALA A 57 10.66 11.94 9.06
C ALA A 57 10.14 12.52 10.38
N ASP A 58 9.50 13.69 10.29
CA ASP A 58 8.87 14.34 11.43
C ASP A 58 7.72 13.50 11.98
N LEU A 59 6.92 12.94 11.08
CA LEU A 59 5.67 12.27 11.42
C LEU A 59 5.58 10.88 10.78
N ALA A 60 5.15 9.90 11.57
CA ALA A 60 4.75 8.58 11.08
C ALA A 60 3.32 8.29 11.49
N LYS A 61 2.44 7.98 10.53
CA LYS A 61 1.05 7.61 10.77
C LYS A 61 0.67 6.36 10.00
N THR A 62 -0.35 5.66 10.46
CA THR A 62 -0.85 4.46 9.78
C THR A 62 -1.39 4.81 8.40
N GLU A 63 -1.33 3.86 7.49
CA GLU A 63 -1.89 4.02 6.14
C GLU A 63 -3.41 4.16 6.17
N ILE A 64 -4.10 3.58 7.15
CA ILE A 64 -5.55 3.78 7.35
C ILE A 64 -5.87 5.27 7.49
N ILE A 65 -5.16 5.98 8.36
CA ILE A 65 -5.37 7.42 8.56
C ILE A 65 -4.95 8.19 7.30
N ALA A 66 -3.79 7.87 6.73
CA ALA A 66 -3.28 8.58 5.56
C ALA A 66 -4.22 8.43 4.35
N HIS A 67 -4.69 7.22 4.03
CA HIS A 67 -5.67 7.01 2.97
C HIS A 67 -6.98 7.74 3.27
N ALA A 68 -7.52 7.67 4.50
CA ALA A 68 -8.73 8.39 4.86
C ALA A 68 -8.60 9.90 4.63
N VAL A 69 -7.51 10.52 5.13
CA VAL A 69 -7.26 11.97 4.98
C VAL A 69 -7.20 12.38 3.51
N ALA A 70 -6.41 11.71 2.68
CA ALA A 70 -6.35 12.05 1.25
C ALA A 70 -7.71 11.90 0.57
N THR A 71 -8.46 10.87 0.94
CA THR A 71 -9.75 10.59 0.30
C THR A 71 -10.79 11.63 0.68
N GLN A 72 -10.86 12.02 1.94
CA GLN A 72 -11.81 13.04 2.41
C GLN A 72 -11.51 14.41 1.82
N VAL A 73 -10.24 14.73 1.58
CA VAL A 73 -9.86 16.00 0.93
C VAL A 73 -10.31 16.02 -0.54
N LEU A 74 -10.22 14.90 -1.25
CA LEU A 74 -10.59 14.82 -2.68
C LEU A 74 -12.07 14.48 -2.92
N TYR A 75 -12.68 13.75 -1.99
CA TYR A 75 -14.04 13.22 -2.03
C TYR A 75 -14.69 13.35 -0.64
N PRO A 76 -15.14 14.56 -0.25
CA PRO A 76 -15.62 14.83 1.11
C PRO A 76 -16.80 13.98 1.57
N GLU A 77 -17.60 13.48 0.63
CA GLU A 77 -18.78 12.66 0.92
C GLU A 77 -18.49 11.16 1.05
N VAL A 78 -17.24 10.72 0.83
CA VAL A 78 -16.87 9.28 0.84
C VAL A 78 -17.34 8.58 2.12
N ARG A 79 -17.99 7.42 1.95
CA ARG A 79 -18.47 6.59 3.06
C ARG A 79 -17.75 5.26 3.17
N THR A 80 -17.18 4.77 2.06
CA THR A 80 -16.42 3.52 2.01
C THR A 80 -15.16 3.69 1.17
N ILE A 81 -14.01 3.31 1.73
CA ILE A 81 -12.74 3.24 1.01
C ILE A 81 -12.33 1.78 0.90
N LEU A 82 -12.10 1.34 -0.33
CA LEU A 82 -11.49 0.08 -0.66
C LEU A 82 -10.03 0.37 -1.05
N GLU A 83 -9.07 -0.37 -0.52
CA GLU A 83 -7.67 -0.26 -0.91
C GLU A 83 -7.11 -1.67 -1.09
N ILE A 84 -6.50 -1.92 -2.24
CA ILE A 84 -5.81 -3.18 -2.51
C ILE A 84 -4.42 -2.87 -3.06
N GLY A 85 -3.42 -3.12 -2.22
CA GLY A 85 -2.01 -2.97 -2.52
C GLY A 85 -1.40 -4.24 -3.11
N GLY A 86 -0.07 -4.28 -3.11
CA GLY A 86 0.68 -5.45 -3.58
C GLY A 86 0.62 -6.64 -2.62
N GLN A 87 0.61 -6.39 -1.31
CA GLN A 87 0.78 -7.42 -0.28
C GLN A 87 -0.35 -7.48 0.75
N ASP A 88 -1.17 -6.44 0.83
CA ASP A 88 -2.28 -6.36 1.75
C ASP A 88 -3.47 -5.66 1.09
N SER A 89 -4.59 -5.67 1.80
CA SER A 89 -5.85 -5.08 1.38
C SER A 89 -6.60 -4.55 2.59
N LYS A 90 -7.33 -3.45 2.40
CA LYS A 90 -7.97 -2.69 3.49
C LYS A 90 -9.34 -2.22 3.08
N ILE A 91 -10.24 -2.16 4.04
CA ILE A 91 -11.50 -1.45 3.94
C ILE A 91 -11.57 -0.43 5.08
N ILE A 92 -12.02 0.78 4.77
CA ILE A 92 -12.17 1.87 5.74
C ILE A 92 -13.58 2.42 5.60
N ILE A 93 -14.31 2.45 6.72
CA ILE A 93 -15.69 2.92 6.80
C ILE A 93 -15.70 4.29 7.46
N LEU A 94 -16.30 5.25 6.78
CA LEU A 94 -16.39 6.63 7.24
C LEU A 94 -17.84 7.04 7.45
N ARG A 95 -18.09 7.72 8.56
CA ARG A 95 -19.35 8.42 8.83
C ARG A 95 -19.02 9.82 9.31
N ASP A 96 -19.58 10.81 8.62
CA ASP A 96 -19.47 12.23 8.94
C ASP A 96 -18.02 12.70 9.11
N GLY A 97 -17.15 12.25 8.20
CA GLY A 97 -15.75 12.60 8.22
C GLY A 97 -14.90 11.82 9.24
N ILE A 98 -15.46 10.83 9.93
CA ILE A 98 -14.76 10.05 10.96
C ILE A 98 -14.67 8.60 10.54
N ILE A 99 -13.50 7.98 10.76
CA ILE A 99 -13.31 6.54 10.59
C ILE A 99 -14.06 5.83 11.73
N VAL A 100 -15.16 5.14 11.41
CA VAL A 100 -15.96 4.40 12.39
C VAL A 100 -15.58 2.93 12.47
N ASP A 101 -15.02 2.39 11.40
CA ASP A 101 -14.58 0.99 11.34
C ASP A 101 -13.52 0.82 10.25
N PHE A 102 -12.64 -0.16 10.39
CA PHE A 102 -11.71 -0.58 9.36
C PHE A 102 -11.34 -2.06 9.52
N ALA A 103 -10.94 -2.70 8.43
CA ALA A 103 -10.32 -4.02 8.48
C ALA A 103 -9.16 -4.09 7.49
N MET A 104 -8.17 -4.93 7.80
CA MET A 104 -6.99 -5.16 6.98
C MET A 104 -6.69 -6.65 6.91
N ASN A 105 -6.35 -7.13 5.73
CA ASN A 105 -5.81 -8.47 5.52
C ASN A 105 -4.37 -8.37 5.03
N SER A 106 -3.44 -8.75 5.90
CA SER A 106 -1.99 -8.77 5.63
C SER A 106 -1.40 -10.18 5.59
N VAL A 107 -2.21 -11.22 5.82
CA VAL A 107 -1.73 -12.62 5.94
C VAL A 107 -2.00 -13.41 4.66
N CYS A 108 -3.12 -13.15 3.98
CA CYS A 108 -3.50 -13.90 2.80
C CYS A 108 -3.19 -13.11 1.52
N ALA A 109 -2.33 -13.68 0.67
CA ALA A 109 -2.05 -13.16 -0.67
C ALA A 109 -3.24 -13.29 -1.64
N ALA A 110 -4.24 -14.12 -1.31
CA ALA A 110 -5.45 -14.22 -2.12
C ALA A 110 -6.24 -12.91 -1.98
N GLY A 111 -6.25 -12.12 -3.05
CA GLY A 111 -6.90 -10.81 -3.10
C GLY A 111 -5.96 -9.61 -3.16
N THR A 112 -4.65 -9.82 -3.35
CA THR A 112 -3.66 -8.72 -3.47
C THR A 112 -3.08 -8.61 -4.88
N GLY A 113 -2.37 -7.52 -5.16
CA GLY A 113 -1.72 -7.28 -6.44
C GLY A 113 -0.64 -8.30 -6.79
N SER A 114 0.11 -8.81 -5.80
CA SER A 114 1.13 -9.83 -6.05
C SER A 114 0.55 -11.11 -6.65
N PHE A 115 -0.64 -11.52 -6.21
CA PHE A 115 -1.31 -12.68 -6.80
C PHE A 115 -1.69 -12.45 -8.27
N LEU A 116 -2.18 -11.25 -8.60
CA LEU A 116 -2.45 -10.87 -9.99
C LEU A 116 -1.18 -10.84 -10.83
N ASP A 117 -0.06 -10.33 -10.28
CA ASP A 117 1.25 -10.36 -10.96
C ASP A 117 1.67 -11.80 -11.31
N HIS A 118 1.54 -12.72 -10.36
CA HIS A 118 1.84 -14.13 -10.59
C HIS A 118 0.97 -14.75 -11.69
N GLN A 119 -0.34 -14.47 -11.68
CA GLN A 119 -1.24 -14.99 -12.72
C GLN A 119 -1.00 -14.35 -14.09
N ALA A 120 -0.69 -13.05 -14.14
CA ALA A 120 -0.36 -12.34 -15.37
C ALA A 120 0.91 -12.94 -16.02
N ALA A 121 1.97 -13.12 -15.23
CA ALA A 121 3.20 -13.76 -15.66
C ALA A 121 2.97 -15.18 -16.18
N ARG A 122 2.18 -15.99 -15.45
CA ARG A 122 1.85 -17.37 -15.84
C ARG A 122 1.08 -17.45 -17.17
N LEU A 123 0.19 -16.49 -17.42
CA LEU A 123 -0.59 -16.42 -18.66
C LEU A 123 0.16 -15.74 -19.81
N GLY A 124 1.37 -15.21 -19.56
CA GLY A 124 2.16 -14.46 -20.53
C GLY A 124 1.51 -13.13 -20.93
N ILE A 125 0.88 -12.45 -19.96
CA ILE A 125 0.18 -11.18 -20.17
C ILE A 125 0.86 -10.11 -19.30
N PRO A 126 1.17 -8.91 -19.83
CA PRO A 126 1.58 -7.78 -19.00
C PRO A 126 0.51 -7.47 -17.92
N ILE A 127 0.93 -7.19 -16.68
CA ILE A 127 -0.03 -6.95 -15.59
C ILE A 127 -0.91 -5.72 -15.88
N GLU A 128 -0.36 -4.75 -16.60
CA GLU A 128 -1.03 -3.53 -17.04
C GLU A 128 -2.22 -3.84 -17.98
N ASP A 129 -2.11 -4.90 -18.78
CA ASP A 129 -3.15 -5.33 -19.73
C ASP A 129 -4.13 -6.34 -19.12
N PHE A 130 -3.78 -6.94 -17.97
CA PHE A 130 -4.54 -8.06 -17.39
C PHE A 130 -6.02 -7.73 -17.17
N GLY A 131 -6.31 -6.52 -16.68
CA GLY A 131 -7.69 -6.06 -16.48
C GLY A 131 -8.47 -5.88 -17.78
N ASP A 132 -7.81 -5.57 -18.90
CA ASP A 132 -8.47 -5.36 -20.19
C ASP A 132 -8.92 -6.68 -20.82
N TYR A 133 -8.31 -7.81 -20.46
CA TYR A 133 -8.80 -9.13 -20.82
C TYR A 133 -10.12 -9.45 -20.10
N ALA A 134 -10.22 -9.15 -18.81
CA ALA A 134 -11.46 -9.40 -18.05
C ALA A 134 -12.67 -8.65 -18.63
N VAL A 135 -12.47 -7.41 -19.08
CA VAL A 135 -13.55 -6.58 -19.65
C VAL A 135 -14.06 -7.10 -20.99
N LYS A 136 -13.25 -7.90 -21.71
CA LYS A 136 -13.63 -8.51 -23.00
C LYS A 136 -14.36 -9.86 -22.83
N SER A 137 -14.51 -10.36 -21.61
CA SER A 137 -15.18 -11.63 -21.36
C SER A 137 -16.65 -11.57 -21.77
N GLU A 138 -17.10 -12.61 -22.47
CA GLU A 138 -18.51 -12.80 -22.80
C GLU A 138 -19.17 -13.84 -21.88
N ARG A 139 -18.39 -14.78 -21.35
CA ARG A 139 -18.86 -15.94 -20.58
C ARG A 139 -17.91 -16.25 -19.43
N PRO A 140 -17.83 -15.36 -18.40
CA PRO A 140 -16.89 -15.52 -17.31
C PRO A 140 -17.07 -16.86 -16.60
N VAL A 141 -15.96 -17.56 -16.34
CA VAL A 141 -16.01 -18.86 -15.66
C VAL A 141 -15.87 -18.69 -14.15
N SER A 142 -16.55 -19.51 -13.36
CA SER A 142 -16.32 -19.50 -11.91
C SER A 142 -14.92 -20.04 -11.59
N ILE A 143 -14.15 -19.26 -10.82
CA ILE A 143 -12.84 -19.65 -10.28
C ILE A 143 -12.92 -19.84 -8.76
N ALA A 144 -12.35 -20.93 -8.24
CA ALA A 144 -12.17 -21.21 -6.82
C ALA A 144 -11.08 -20.33 -6.18
N GLY A 145 -11.40 -19.06 -5.91
CA GLY A 145 -10.43 -18.01 -5.54
C GLY A 145 -10.18 -17.79 -4.05
N ARG A 146 -10.49 -18.76 -3.17
CA ARG A 146 -10.31 -18.59 -1.72
C ARG A 146 -8.83 -18.61 -1.30
N CYS A 147 -8.03 -19.44 -1.96
CA CYS A 147 -6.59 -19.59 -1.76
C CYS A 147 -5.90 -19.44 -3.11
N THR A 148 -4.74 -18.78 -3.14
CA THR A 148 -3.98 -18.57 -4.38
C THR A 148 -3.62 -19.88 -5.09
N VAL A 149 -3.26 -20.91 -4.33
CA VAL A 149 -2.89 -22.25 -4.85
C VAL A 149 -4.08 -22.93 -5.54
N PHE A 150 -5.26 -22.87 -4.93
CA PHE A 150 -6.47 -23.47 -5.52
C PHE A 150 -6.99 -22.65 -6.69
N ALA A 151 -6.90 -21.32 -6.61
CA ALA A 151 -7.26 -20.44 -7.71
C ALA A 151 -6.41 -20.74 -8.95
N GLU A 152 -5.10 -20.88 -8.77
CA GLU A 152 -4.18 -21.22 -9.85
C GLU A 152 -4.49 -22.60 -10.44
N SER A 153 -4.69 -23.61 -9.61
CA SER A 153 -5.01 -24.97 -10.05
C SER A 153 -6.32 -25.01 -10.86
N ASP A 154 -7.35 -24.29 -10.40
CA ASP A 154 -8.63 -24.20 -11.10
C ASP A 154 -8.50 -23.44 -12.41
N MET A 155 -7.74 -22.33 -12.44
CA MET A 155 -7.46 -21.62 -13.70
C MET A 155 -6.77 -22.52 -14.73
N ILE A 156 -5.79 -23.34 -14.32
CA ILE A 156 -5.13 -24.32 -15.20
C ILE A 156 -6.15 -25.33 -15.74
N HIS A 157 -7.03 -25.83 -14.87
CA HIS A 157 -8.08 -26.75 -15.29
C HIS A 157 -9.03 -26.10 -16.32
N LYS A 158 -9.43 -24.83 -16.12
CA LYS A 158 -10.26 -24.10 -17.09
C LYS A 158 -9.55 -23.87 -18.42
N GLN A 159 -8.24 -23.60 -18.41
CA GLN A 159 -7.45 -23.50 -19.65
C GLN A 159 -7.44 -24.83 -20.41
N ASN A 160 -7.21 -25.95 -19.71
CA ASN A 160 -7.21 -27.28 -20.32
C ASN A 160 -8.58 -27.68 -20.86
N ALA A 161 -9.67 -27.17 -20.26
CA ALA A 161 -11.03 -27.36 -20.74
C ALA A 161 -11.39 -26.45 -21.95
N GLY A 162 -10.47 -25.60 -22.42
CA GLY A 162 -10.65 -24.78 -23.62
C GLY A 162 -11.32 -23.43 -23.38
N HIS A 163 -11.44 -22.97 -22.13
CA HIS A 163 -11.96 -21.62 -21.86
C HIS A 163 -10.99 -20.53 -22.32
N SER A 164 -11.55 -19.40 -22.78
CA SER A 164 -10.77 -18.25 -23.22
C SER A 164 -10.01 -17.61 -22.04
N LYS A 165 -8.94 -16.87 -22.33
CA LYS A 165 -8.19 -16.14 -21.30
C LYS A 165 -9.07 -15.08 -20.67
N GLU A 166 -9.86 -14.38 -21.48
CA GLU A 166 -10.80 -13.34 -21.10
C GLU A 166 -11.79 -13.85 -20.06
N ASP A 167 -12.42 -14.99 -20.31
CA ASP A 167 -13.41 -15.60 -19.40
C ASP A 167 -12.79 -16.08 -18.08
N ILE A 168 -11.58 -16.64 -18.14
CA ILE A 168 -10.83 -17.08 -16.95
C ILE A 168 -10.42 -15.89 -16.09
N ILE A 169 -9.92 -14.82 -16.71
CA ILE A 169 -9.45 -13.62 -16.02
C ILE A 169 -10.63 -12.85 -15.42
N ALA A 170 -11.76 -12.73 -16.12
CA ALA A 170 -12.98 -12.16 -15.56
C ALA A 170 -13.47 -12.96 -14.33
N GLY A 171 -13.49 -14.28 -14.47
CA GLY A 171 -13.79 -15.21 -13.38
C GLY A 171 -12.89 -15.05 -12.16
N LEU A 172 -11.59 -14.85 -12.39
CA LEU A 172 -10.61 -14.57 -11.34
C LEU A 172 -10.92 -13.25 -10.64
N CYS A 173 -11.19 -12.18 -11.40
CA CYS A 173 -11.53 -10.86 -10.85
C CYS A 173 -12.75 -10.93 -9.93
N ASP A 174 -13.84 -11.56 -10.38
CA ASP A 174 -15.04 -11.76 -9.54
C ASP A 174 -14.74 -12.58 -8.29
N SER A 175 -13.90 -13.61 -8.41
CA SER A 175 -13.51 -14.44 -7.27
C SER A 175 -12.71 -13.68 -6.22
N LEU A 176 -11.79 -12.82 -6.66
CA LEU A 176 -10.97 -11.99 -5.78
C LEU A 176 -11.80 -10.92 -5.06
N VAL A 177 -12.70 -10.23 -5.78
CA VAL A 177 -13.60 -9.25 -5.16
C VAL A 177 -14.53 -9.92 -4.15
N ARG A 178 -15.13 -11.05 -4.51
CA ARG A 178 -15.98 -11.82 -3.59
C ARG A 178 -15.21 -12.24 -2.33
N ASN A 179 -13.96 -12.68 -2.48
CA ASN A 179 -13.12 -13.06 -1.34
C ASN A 179 -12.76 -11.84 -0.47
N TYR A 180 -12.38 -10.73 -1.09
CA TYR A 180 -12.11 -9.46 -0.41
C TYR A 180 -13.30 -9.03 0.45
N LEU A 181 -14.51 -8.99 -0.11
CA LEU A 181 -15.72 -8.56 0.60
C LEU A 181 -16.04 -9.54 1.74
N ASN A 182 -16.04 -10.84 1.48
CA ASN A 182 -16.33 -11.85 2.50
C ASN A 182 -15.39 -11.78 3.72
N ASN A 183 -14.14 -11.36 3.54
CA ASN A 183 -13.16 -11.28 4.62
C ASN A 183 -13.16 -9.91 5.31
N LEU A 184 -13.23 -8.83 4.54
CA LEU A 184 -13.01 -7.48 5.06
C LEU A 184 -14.30 -6.71 5.34
N SER A 185 -15.37 -6.92 4.56
CA SER A 185 -16.65 -6.23 4.77
C SER A 185 -17.61 -6.97 5.69
N LYS A 186 -17.24 -8.14 6.21
CA LYS A 186 -18.12 -8.94 7.06
C LYS A 186 -18.52 -8.18 8.32
N GLY A 187 -19.83 -7.95 8.49
CA GLY A 187 -20.39 -7.21 9.63
C GLY A 187 -20.20 -5.70 9.53
N LYS A 188 -19.77 -5.17 8.38
CA LYS A 188 -19.61 -3.73 8.13
C LYS A 188 -20.70 -3.25 7.20
N ASP A 189 -21.16 -2.03 7.43
CA ASP A 189 -22.14 -1.37 6.59
C ASP A 189 -21.45 -0.55 5.49
N LEU A 190 -21.58 -1.02 4.24
CA LEU A 190 -20.95 -0.40 3.09
C LEU A 190 -21.91 0.60 2.45
N GLU A 191 -21.54 1.87 2.49
CA GLU A 191 -22.34 2.96 1.93
C GLU A 191 -21.59 3.64 0.78
N GLU A 192 -22.37 4.17 -0.16
CA GLU A 192 -21.91 5.07 -1.21
C GLU A 192 -21.68 6.49 -0.66
N PRO A 193 -20.76 7.29 -1.26
CA PRO A 193 -19.86 6.94 -2.36
C PRO A 193 -18.70 6.02 -1.94
N VAL A 194 -18.37 5.08 -2.83
CA VAL A 194 -17.26 4.13 -2.66
C VAL A 194 -16.05 4.58 -3.46
N VAL A 195 -14.89 4.68 -2.81
CA VAL A 195 -13.61 5.01 -3.47
C VAL A 195 -12.67 3.81 -3.42
N PHE A 196 -12.12 3.41 -4.57
CA PHE A 196 -11.16 2.31 -4.69
C PHE A 196 -9.75 2.77 -5.06
N GLN A 197 -8.77 2.34 -4.27
CA GLN A 197 -7.39 2.83 -4.25
C GLN A 197 -6.38 1.68 -4.26
N GLY A 198 -5.11 2.04 -4.35
CA GLY A 198 -4.01 1.07 -4.40
C GLY A 198 -3.74 0.56 -5.82
N GLY A 199 -2.66 -0.21 -5.99
CA GLY A 199 -2.18 -0.61 -7.31
C GLY A 199 -3.18 -1.45 -8.10
N VAL A 200 -4.00 -2.25 -7.42
CA VAL A 200 -5.00 -3.11 -8.08
C VAL A 200 -6.17 -2.31 -8.64
N SER A 201 -6.38 -1.07 -8.20
CA SER A 201 -7.44 -0.21 -8.76
C SER A 201 -7.20 0.22 -10.21
N TYR A 202 -6.02 -0.01 -10.78
CA TYR A 202 -5.79 0.10 -12.22
C TYR A 202 -6.45 -1.02 -13.03
N ASN A 203 -6.71 -2.17 -12.40
CA ASN A 203 -7.29 -3.32 -13.07
C ASN A 203 -8.80 -3.11 -13.29
N LYS A 204 -9.18 -2.78 -14.52
CA LYS A 204 -10.58 -2.51 -14.91
C LYS A 204 -11.52 -3.69 -14.63
N GLY A 205 -11.03 -4.93 -14.74
CA GLY A 205 -11.78 -6.13 -14.40
C GLY A 205 -12.15 -6.20 -12.92
N ILE A 206 -11.22 -5.84 -12.02
CA ILE A 206 -11.48 -5.75 -10.58
C ILE A 206 -12.45 -4.60 -10.26
N VAL A 207 -12.29 -3.44 -10.91
CA VAL A 207 -13.22 -2.32 -10.75
C VAL A 207 -14.65 -2.74 -11.12
N GLN A 208 -14.84 -3.34 -12.30
CA GLN A 208 -16.17 -3.83 -12.71
C GLN A 208 -16.70 -4.93 -11.80
N ALA A 209 -15.85 -5.82 -11.29
CA ALA A 209 -16.25 -6.84 -10.33
C ALA A 209 -16.75 -6.21 -9.02
N PHE A 210 -16.07 -5.18 -8.50
CA PHE A 210 -16.58 -4.42 -7.34
C PHE A 210 -17.91 -3.73 -7.66
N GLU A 211 -18.04 -3.08 -8.82
CA GLU A 211 -19.31 -2.43 -9.19
C GLU A 211 -20.47 -3.43 -9.23
N ARG A 212 -20.25 -4.63 -9.80
CA ARG A 212 -21.25 -5.72 -9.81
C ARG A 212 -21.59 -6.21 -8.41
N HIS A 213 -20.57 -6.48 -7.58
CA HIS A 213 -20.77 -7.06 -6.26
C HIS A 213 -21.37 -6.07 -5.24
N LEU A 214 -21.11 -4.78 -5.40
CA LEU A 214 -21.66 -3.73 -4.55
C LEU A 214 -22.97 -3.15 -5.09
N ASN A 215 -23.33 -3.46 -6.35
CA ASN A 215 -24.42 -2.81 -7.07
C ASN A 215 -24.33 -1.27 -7.02
N SER A 216 -23.11 -0.75 -7.13
CA SER A 216 -22.76 0.66 -6.95
C SER A 216 -21.65 1.04 -7.92
N LYS A 217 -21.57 2.32 -8.30
CA LYS A 217 -20.38 2.85 -8.96
C LYS A 217 -19.21 2.92 -7.99
N VAL A 218 -18.00 2.69 -8.51
CA VAL A 218 -16.76 2.76 -7.74
C VAL A 218 -15.88 3.85 -8.32
N ILE A 219 -15.52 4.81 -7.48
CA ILE A 219 -14.68 5.94 -7.86
C ILE A 219 -13.22 5.51 -7.74
N VAL A 220 -12.47 5.54 -8.84
CA VAL A 220 -11.01 5.34 -8.83
C VAL A 220 -10.33 6.71 -8.96
N PRO A 221 -9.59 7.18 -7.93
CA PRO A 221 -8.92 8.48 -8.00
C PRO A 221 -7.85 8.51 -9.09
N LYS A 222 -7.64 9.69 -9.70
CA LYS A 222 -6.57 9.91 -10.69
C LYS A 222 -5.18 9.49 -10.17
N TYR A 223 -4.94 9.70 -8.88
CA TYR A 223 -3.68 9.38 -8.19
C TYR A 223 -3.87 8.22 -7.17
N ASN A 224 -4.68 7.22 -7.53
CA ASN A 224 -5.05 6.07 -6.69
C ASN A 224 -3.90 5.42 -5.89
N VAL A 225 -2.71 5.25 -6.47
CA VAL A 225 -1.54 4.64 -5.81
C VAL A 225 -0.77 5.60 -4.89
N LEU A 226 -1.06 6.90 -4.98
CA LEU A 226 -0.39 7.94 -4.18
C LEU A 226 -1.24 8.43 -3.02
N MET A 227 -2.45 7.91 -2.84
CA MET A 227 -3.41 8.39 -1.83
C MET A 227 -2.82 8.35 -0.41
N GLY A 228 -2.12 7.27 -0.04
CA GLY A 228 -1.42 7.20 1.24
C GLY A 228 -0.32 8.28 1.39
N ALA A 229 0.51 8.48 0.36
CA ALA A 229 1.55 9.50 0.38
C ALA A 229 0.98 10.92 0.44
N LEU A 230 -0.10 11.18 -0.32
CA LEU A 230 -0.82 12.46 -0.31
C LEU A 230 -1.39 12.78 1.07
N GLY A 231 -2.04 11.81 1.70
CA GLY A 231 -2.64 12.01 3.02
C GLY A 231 -1.57 12.21 4.09
N MET A 232 -0.44 11.52 3.97
CA MET A 232 0.71 11.76 4.83
C MET A 232 1.33 13.15 4.62
N ALA A 233 1.37 13.65 3.39
CA ALA A 233 1.83 15.01 3.10
C ALA A 233 0.91 16.07 3.71
N ILE A 234 -0.41 15.84 3.72
CA ILE A 234 -1.39 16.71 4.39
C ILE A 234 -1.17 16.67 5.91
N LEU A 235 -1.12 15.47 6.49
CA LEU A 235 -0.93 15.27 7.93
C LEU A 235 0.36 15.89 8.46
N VAL A 236 1.48 15.75 7.74
CA VAL A 236 2.76 16.32 8.18
C VAL A 236 2.79 17.84 8.02
N LYS A 237 2.12 18.38 7.00
CA LYS A 237 1.98 19.83 6.83
C LYS A 237 1.19 20.43 8.00
N ASP A 238 0.07 19.83 8.39
CA ASP A 238 -0.73 20.32 9.52
C ASP A 238 0.07 20.20 10.83
N TYR A 239 0.75 19.06 11.05
CA TYR A 239 1.66 18.89 12.19
C TYR A 239 2.75 19.97 12.26
N TYR A 240 3.37 20.31 11.12
CA TYR A 240 4.37 21.37 11.05
C TYR A 240 3.79 22.75 11.40
N LEU A 241 2.59 23.08 10.90
CA LEU A 241 1.92 24.35 11.17
C LEU A 241 1.55 24.51 12.65
N ASP A 242 1.18 23.41 13.32
CA ASP A 242 0.77 23.43 14.72
C ASP A 242 1.95 23.52 15.71
N HIS A 243 3.14 23.00 15.34
CA HIS A 243 4.27 22.86 16.27
C HIS A 243 5.47 23.76 15.94
N GLY A 244 5.60 24.26 14.71
CA GLY A 244 6.64 25.22 14.32
C GLY A 244 8.07 24.73 14.52
N HIS A 245 8.36 23.45 14.28
CA HIS A 245 9.66 22.84 14.56
C HIS A 245 10.60 22.81 13.34
N GLN A 246 11.91 22.72 13.60
CA GLN A 246 12.88 22.40 12.56
C GLN A 246 12.75 20.92 12.19
N THR A 247 12.66 20.62 10.90
CA THR A 247 12.48 19.23 10.45
C THR A 247 13.69 18.36 10.75
N ASP A 248 13.43 17.13 11.18
CA ASP A 248 14.47 16.08 11.34
C ASP A 248 14.86 15.46 9.99
N PHE A 249 14.22 15.88 8.89
CA PHE A 249 14.41 15.30 7.58
C PHE A 249 15.86 15.46 7.12
N ARG A 250 16.51 14.32 6.84
CA ARG A 250 17.94 14.25 6.50
C ARG A 250 18.26 14.74 5.08
N GLY A 251 17.25 15.17 4.32
CA GLY A 251 17.41 15.65 2.95
C GLY A 251 17.42 14.53 1.91
N LEU A 252 17.47 14.89 0.64
CA LEU A 252 17.33 13.93 -0.47
C LEU A 252 18.58 13.07 -0.73
N ASN A 253 19.69 13.33 -0.02
CA ASN A 253 20.94 12.58 -0.15
C ASN A 253 20.99 11.32 0.74
N ILE A 254 19.87 10.90 1.34
CA ILE A 254 19.76 9.65 2.12
C ILE A 254 20.25 8.42 1.33
N ALA A 255 20.16 8.45 0.00
CA ALA A 255 20.68 7.39 -0.87
C ALA A 255 22.19 7.14 -0.68
N GLU A 256 22.94 8.11 -0.18
CA GLU A 256 24.39 8.05 0.05
C GLU A 256 24.77 7.59 1.47
N LEU A 257 23.81 7.56 2.40
CA LEU A 257 24.04 7.12 3.80
C LEU A 257 24.07 5.60 3.91
N ASN A 258 24.94 5.06 4.76
CA ASN A 258 25.00 3.63 5.04
C ASN A 258 24.20 3.30 6.30
N PHE A 259 23.39 2.25 6.22
CA PHE A 259 22.63 1.76 7.36
C PHE A 259 23.06 0.33 7.63
N GLU A 260 23.54 0.06 8.83
CA GLU A 260 23.88 -1.29 9.26
C GLU A 260 22.70 -1.88 10.02
N THR A 261 22.26 -3.07 9.60
CA THR A 261 21.18 -3.79 10.27
C THR A 261 21.77 -4.99 11.01
N SER A 262 21.46 -5.11 12.29
CA SER A 262 21.83 -6.24 13.15
C SER A 262 20.62 -6.77 13.90
N THR A 263 20.72 -7.97 14.47
CA THR A 263 19.68 -8.55 15.32
C THR A 263 20.25 -9.04 16.65
N PHE A 264 19.44 -8.98 17.70
CA PHE A 264 19.74 -9.62 18.99
C PHE A 264 18.46 -10.13 19.66
N HIS A 265 18.57 -11.12 20.54
CA HIS A 265 17.43 -11.62 21.31
C HIS A 265 17.33 -10.95 22.68
N CYS A 266 16.14 -10.45 23.01
CA CYS A 266 15.86 -9.94 24.35
C CYS A 266 15.52 -11.10 25.30
N THR A 267 16.30 -11.26 26.37
CA THR A 267 16.16 -12.38 27.33
C THR A 267 15.41 -12.02 28.62
N ASP A 268 14.91 -10.80 28.74
CA ASP A 268 14.21 -10.27 29.93
C ASP A 268 12.91 -10.98 30.29
N CYS A 269 12.28 -11.69 29.34
CA CYS A 269 11.04 -12.41 29.58
C CYS A 269 10.91 -13.64 28.67
N PRO A 270 9.95 -14.55 28.93
CA PRO A 270 9.76 -15.77 28.14
C PRO A 270 9.46 -15.56 26.65
N ASN A 271 9.13 -14.34 26.21
CA ASN A 271 8.84 -14.06 24.80
C ASN A 271 10.08 -14.11 23.89
N GLN A 272 11.29 -13.99 24.44
CA GLN A 272 12.57 -14.07 23.71
C GLN A 272 12.58 -13.32 22.36
N CYS A 273 12.03 -12.10 22.35
CA CYS A 273 11.80 -11.37 21.11
C CYS A 273 13.11 -11.15 20.34
N GLU A 274 13.12 -11.47 19.05
CA GLU A 274 14.15 -11.02 18.12
C GLU A 274 13.97 -9.51 17.90
N ILE A 275 15.00 -8.75 18.23
CA ILE A 275 15.05 -7.30 18.07
C ILE A 275 15.92 -7.01 16.86
N VAL A 276 15.34 -6.31 15.89
CA VAL A 276 16.09 -5.76 14.77
C VAL A 276 16.56 -4.36 15.17
N GLU A 277 17.84 -4.09 14.94
CA GLU A 277 18.51 -2.83 15.21
C GLU A 277 19.07 -2.27 13.91
N VAL A 278 18.89 -0.95 13.70
CA VAL A 278 19.46 -0.21 12.58
C VAL A 278 20.35 0.89 13.13
N LYS A 279 21.61 0.89 12.68
CA LYS A 279 22.65 1.85 13.04
C LYS A 279 23.06 2.70 11.86
N LEU A 280 23.51 3.92 12.17
CA LEU A 280 24.08 4.86 11.21
C LEU A 280 25.58 5.04 11.53
N PRO A 281 26.49 4.32 10.83
CA PRO A 281 27.92 4.37 11.13
C PRO A 281 28.51 5.77 11.00
N GLU A 282 28.00 6.58 10.05
CA GLU A 282 28.47 7.96 9.85
C GLU A 282 28.18 8.89 11.05
N LYS A 283 27.34 8.47 12.01
CA LYS A 283 27.07 9.16 13.27
C LYS A 283 27.60 8.40 14.50
N GLY A 284 28.70 7.66 14.35
CA GLY A 284 29.33 6.95 15.46
C GLY A 284 28.47 5.78 15.96
N ASP A 285 27.91 5.00 15.03
CA ASP A 285 27.04 3.85 15.29
C ASP A 285 25.77 4.17 16.09
N GLU A 286 25.25 5.38 15.91
CA GLU A 286 23.97 5.80 16.49
C GLU A 286 22.86 4.83 16.08
N VAL A 287 22.12 4.32 17.06
CA VAL A 287 20.95 3.48 16.84
C VAL A 287 19.79 4.36 16.42
N VAL A 288 19.44 4.31 15.14
CA VAL A 288 18.37 5.13 14.56
C VAL A 288 17.01 4.44 14.60
N ALA A 289 16.97 3.11 14.66
CA ALA A 289 15.72 2.37 14.81
C ALA A 289 15.92 1.03 15.51
N ARG A 290 14.88 0.63 16.26
CA ARG A 290 14.74 -0.73 16.79
C ARG A 290 13.28 -1.16 16.82
N TRP A 291 13.01 -2.40 16.40
CA TRP A 291 11.68 -3.01 16.49
C TRP A 291 11.76 -4.52 16.75
N GLY A 292 10.61 -5.15 16.98
CA GLY A 292 10.49 -6.59 17.27
C GLY A 292 10.14 -6.89 18.73
N SER A 293 10.30 -5.92 19.64
CA SER A 293 9.88 -6.10 21.04
C SER A 293 8.35 -6.11 21.17
N ARG A 294 7.81 -7.15 21.83
CA ARG A 294 6.37 -7.26 22.13
C ARG A 294 5.91 -6.28 23.22
N CYS A 295 6.78 -6.02 24.20
CA CYS A 295 6.49 -5.14 25.32
C CYS A 295 6.89 -3.67 25.09
N GLY A 296 7.45 -3.34 23.93
CA GLY A 296 7.91 -1.98 23.61
C GLY A 296 9.27 -1.60 24.22
N LYS A 297 9.88 -2.43 25.07
CA LYS A 297 11.18 -2.14 25.74
C LYS A 297 12.25 -1.58 24.82
N TRP A 298 12.36 -2.14 23.63
CA TRP A 298 13.42 -1.81 22.68
C TRP A 298 12.95 -0.90 21.54
N GLN A 299 11.73 -0.38 21.57
CA GLN A 299 11.24 0.46 20.47
C GLN A 299 12.00 1.78 20.42
N VAL A 300 12.67 2.02 19.30
CA VAL A 300 13.31 3.29 18.94
C VAL A 300 12.82 3.65 17.55
N PHE A 301 12.26 4.85 17.38
CA PHE A 301 11.66 5.35 16.15
C PHE A 301 12.11 6.76 15.84
#